data_AF-A0AA96IS24-F1
#
_entry.id   AF-A0AA96IS24-F1
#
_cell.length_a   1.000
_cell.length_b   1.000
_cell.length_c   1.000
_cell.angle_alpha   90.00
_cell.angle_beta   90.00
_cell.angle_gamma   90.00
#
_symmetry.space_group_name_H-M   'P 1'
#
loop_
_entity.id
_entity.type
_entity.pdbx_description
1 polymer ?
#
loop_
_entity_poly.entity_id
_entity_poly.type
_entity_poly.pdbx_seq_one_letter_code
_entity_poly.pdbx_strand_id
1 'polypeptide(L)'
;MRKTLWTHALKRAGVRYRRPYQTRHTYASMMVSAGEPLAWVSKQMGHTSVVTTARIYSGWIPTTNSQAGMLADQRYSNPQHTLLANFHNINYG
;
A
#
# COMPACT_ATOMS: atom_id res chain seq x y z
N MET A 1 -11.33 -12.20 23.42
CA MET A 1 -11.57 -13.52 22.78
C MET A 1 -11.26 -14.63 23.75
N ARG A 2 -12.20 -15.56 23.97
CA ARG A 2 -12.03 -16.70 24.89
C ARG A 2 -10.91 -17.60 24.36
N LYS A 3 -9.84 -17.78 25.14
CA LYS A 3 -8.63 -18.57 24.78
C LYS A 3 -8.96 -19.94 24.16
N THR A 4 -10.08 -20.53 24.58
CA THR A 4 -10.56 -21.85 24.16
C THR A 4 -10.92 -21.98 22.68
N LEU A 5 -11.52 -20.94 22.07
CA LEU A 5 -11.91 -20.96 20.65
C LEU A 5 -10.68 -20.90 19.75
N TRP A 6 -9.71 -20.05 20.11
CA TRP A 6 -8.47 -19.89 19.36
C TRP A 6 -7.61 -21.15 19.39
N THR A 7 -7.48 -21.78 20.55
CA THR A 7 -6.76 -23.05 20.68
C THR A 7 -7.43 -24.16 19.88
N HIS A 8 -8.77 -24.20 19.82
CA HIS A 8 -9.50 -25.15 18.97
C HIS A 8 -9.26 -24.91 17.47
N ALA A 9 -9.30 -23.64 17.02
CA ALA A 9 -9.02 -23.28 15.64
C ALA A 9 -7.60 -23.72 15.23
N LEU A 10 -6.62 -23.46 16.09
CA LEU A 10 -5.23 -23.87 15.86
C LEU A 10 -5.06 -25.40 15.83
N LYS A 11 -5.71 -26.13 16.74
CA LYS A 11 -5.68 -27.59 16.77
C LYS A 11 -6.29 -28.20 15.50
N ARG A 12 -7.40 -27.64 15.01
CA ARG A 12 -8.02 -28.05 13.73
C ARG A 12 -7.14 -27.73 12.52
N ALA A 13 -6.43 -26.61 12.55
CA ALA A 13 -5.49 -26.23 11.49
C ALA A 13 -4.17 -27.02 11.54
N GLY A 14 -3.93 -27.85 12.57
CA GLY A 14 -2.68 -28.60 12.75
C GLY A 14 -1.47 -27.72 13.08
N VAL A 15 -1.69 -26.49 13.55
CA VAL A 15 -0.60 -25.52 13.78
C VAL A 15 -0.28 -25.44 15.27
N ARG A 16 1.02 -25.32 15.61
CA ARG A 16 1.47 -25.06 16.98
C ARG A 16 0.76 -23.82 17.54
N TYR A 17 0.50 -23.81 18.85
CA TYR A 17 -0.06 -22.64 19.52
C TYR A 17 0.74 -21.36 19.21
N ARG A 18 0.04 -20.36 18.64
CA ARG A 18 0.53 -19.00 18.43
C ARG A 18 -0.41 -18.04 19.13
N ARG A 19 0.09 -16.90 19.60
CA ARG A 19 -0.79 -15.86 20.15
C ARG A 19 -1.62 -15.24 19.00
N PRO A 20 -2.91 -14.91 19.21
CA PRO A 20 -3.76 -14.29 18.17
C PRO A 20 -3.17 -13.00 17.56
N TYR A 21 -2.38 -12.26 18.34
CA TYR A 21 -1.70 -11.06 17.84
C TYR A 21 -0.67 -11.36 16.74
N GLN A 22 -0.04 -12.55 16.76
CA GLN A 22 0.99 -12.89 15.78
C GLN A 22 0.41 -13.12 14.38
N THR A 23 -0.81 -13.63 14.28
CA THR A 23 -1.45 -13.81 12.97
C THR A 23 -1.81 -12.49 12.32
N ARG A 24 -2.10 -11.44 13.12
CA ARG A 24 -2.26 -10.07 12.62
C ARG A 24 -0.96 -9.57 11.99
N HIS A 25 0.19 -9.84 12.60
CA HIS A 25 1.48 -9.45 12.03
C HIS A 25 1.81 -10.18 10.74
N THR A 26 1.54 -11.49 10.69
CA THR A 26 1.70 -12.29 9.46
C THR A 26 0.81 -11.78 8.34
N TYR A 27 -0.47 -11.48 8.62
CA TYR A 27 -1.39 -10.90 7.64
C TYR A 27 -0.89 -9.56 7.09
N ALA A 28 -0.46 -8.65 7.97
CA ALA A 28 0.05 -7.35 7.55
C ALA A 28 1.30 -7.47 6.67
N SER A 29 2.26 -8.31 7.06
CA SER A 29 3.46 -8.58 6.25
C SER A 29 3.10 -9.15 4.87
N MET A 30 2.18 -10.12 4.81
CA MET A 30 1.75 -10.72 3.53
C MET A 30 1.12 -9.68 2.59
N MET A 31 0.20 -8.85 3.10
CA MET A 31 -0.48 -7.84 2.29
C MET A 31 0.48 -6.75 1.82
N VAL A 32 1.37 -6.29 2.70
CA VAL A 32 2.35 -5.24 2.34
C VAL A 32 3.35 -5.76 1.31
N SER A 33 3.84 -6.99 1.46
CA SER A 33 4.71 -7.63 0.47
C SER A 33 4.01 -7.90 -0.87
N ALA A 34 2.68 -8.10 -0.86
CA ALA A 34 1.87 -8.20 -2.08
C ALA A 34 1.66 -6.83 -2.78
N GLY A 35 2.11 -5.71 -2.18
CA GLY A 35 1.99 -4.37 -2.74
C GLY A 35 0.69 -3.64 -2.39
N GLU A 36 -0.07 -4.15 -1.40
CA GLU A 36 -1.35 -3.54 -1.02
C GLU A 36 -1.16 -2.20 -0.29
N PRO A 37 -2.08 -1.23 -0.45
CA PRO A 37 -1.96 0.07 0.21
C PRO A 37 -1.97 -0.06 1.74
N LEU A 38 -0.94 0.48 2.40
CA LEU A 38 -0.81 0.47 3.87
C LEU A 38 -2.04 1.04 4.59
N ALA A 39 -2.67 2.07 4.04
CA ALA A 39 -3.89 2.66 4.60
C ALA A 39 -5.06 1.67 4.60
N TRP A 40 -5.20 0.87 3.54
CA TRP A 40 -6.23 -0.17 3.42
C TRP A 40 -5.95 -1.33 4.38
N VAL A 41 -4.70 -1.81 4.44
CA VAL A 41 -4.28 -2.86 5.37
C VAL A 41 -4.46 -2.42 6.83
N SER A 42 -4.13 -1.17 7.15
CA SER A 42 -4.33 -0.58 8.48
C SER A 42 -5.81 -0.49 8.87
N LYS A 43 -6.69 -0.14 7.92
CA LYS A 43 -8.14 -0.12 8.12
C LYS A 43 -8.67 -1.53 8.43
N GLN A 44 -8.21 -2.55 7.70
CA GLN A 44 -8.62 -3.94 7.94
C GLN A 44 -8.16 -4.49 9.29
N MET A 45 -7.01 -4.03 9.79
CA MET A 45 -6.56 -4.40 11.12
C MET A 45 -7.28 -3.66 12.25
N GLY A 46 -8.07 -2.62 11.93
CA GLY A 46 -8.71 -1.76 12.93
C GLY A 46 -7.71 -0.92 13.73
N HIS A 47 -6.56 -0.59 13.14
CA HIS A 47 -5.62 0.33 13.77
C HIS A 47 -6.15 1.77 13.67
N THR A 48 -6.23 2.45 14.80
CA THR A 48 -6.65 3.86 14.88
C THR A 48 -5.69 4.79 14.13
N SER A 49 -4.43 4.38 13.96
CA SER A 49 -3.43 5.16 13.24
C SER A 49 -2.70 4.32 12.20
N VAL A 50 -2.76 4.79 10.95
CA VAL A 50 -1.99 4.25 9.83
C VAL A 50 -0.49 4.47 10.04
N VAL A 51 -0.11 5.47 10.84
CA VAL A 51 1.30 5.80 11.15
C VAL A 51 2.00 4.63 11.86
N THR A 52 1.30 3.92 12.75
CA THR A 52 1.85 2.75 13.44
C THR A 52 2.12 1.61 12.46
N THR A 53 1.19 1.36 11.53
CA THR A 53 1.33 0.35 10.47
C THR A 53 2.46 0.71 9.51
N ALA A 54 2.53 1.97 9.09
CA ALA A 54 3.58 2.47 8.21
C ALA A 54 4.98 2.35 8.86
N ARG A 55 5.13 2.70 10.15
CA ARG A 55 6.41 2.56 10.86
C ARG A 55 6.89 1.10 10.93
N ILE A 56 5.99 0.14 11.10
CA ILE A 56 6.35 -1.27 11.28
C ILE A 56 6.59 -1.95 9.93
N TYR A 57 5.84 -1.58 8.89
CA TYR A 57 5.80 -2.32 7.64
C TYR A 57 6.37 -1.58 6.42
N SER A 58 6.82 -0.33 6.55
CA SER A 58 7.38 0.44 5.43
C SER A 58 8.54 -0.26 4.72
N GLY A 59 9.38 -1.01 5.45
CA GLY A 59 10.51 -1.75 4.88
C GLY A 59 10.13 -2.97 4.03
N TRP A 60 8.87 -3.40 4.07
CA TRP A 60 8.37 -4.54 3.27
C TRP A 60 7.59 -4.10 2.04
N ILE A 61 7.40 -2.78 1.86
CA ILE A 61 6.82 -2.25 0.64
C ILE A 61 7.85 -2.51 -0.47
N PRO A 62 7.51 -3.27 -1.52
CA PRO A 62 8.39 -3.39 -2.66
C PRO A 62 8.70 -1.97 -3.17
N THR A 63 9.98 -1.64 -3.34
CA THR A 63 10.39 -0.35 -3.93
C THR A 63 9.97 -0.34 -5.40
N THR A 64 8.69 -0.12 -5.64
CA THR A 64 8.12 -0.07 -6.96
C THR A 64 8.44 1.29 -7.55
N ASN A 65 9.43 1.26 -8.44
CA ASN A 65 9.74 2.22 -9.48
C ASN A 65 10.75 3.32 -9.15
N SER A 66 11.87 3.26 -9.87
CA SER A 66 12.75 4.40 -10.18
C SER A 66 12.03 5.57 -10.88
N GLN A 67 10.73 5.46 -11.14
CA GLN A 67 9.85 6.48 -11.70
C GLN A 67 8.93 7.14 -10.65
N ALA A 68 9.13 6.88 -9.36
CA ALA A 68 8.40 7.58 -8.31
C ALA A 68 8.61 9.10 -8.45
N GLY A 69 7.53 9.85 -8.71
CA GLY A 69 7.56 11.28 -9.04
C GLY A 69 7.18 11.59 -10.49
N MET A 70 7.55 10.74 -11.46
CA MET A 70 7.23 10.97 -12.88
C MET A 70 5.74 10.87 -13.19
N LEU A 71 5.01 9.99 -12.50
CA LEU A 71 3.55 9.90 -12.62
C LEU A 71 2.83 11.15 -12.09
N ALA A 72 3.37 11.78 -11.05
CA ALA A 72 2.83 13.02 -10.52
C ALA A 72 3.17 14.19 -11.45
N ASP A 73 4.39 14.23 -11.95
CA ASP A 73 4.83 15.20 -12.96
C ASP A 73 4.00 15.07 -14.24
N GLN A 74 3.81 13.87 -14.79
CA GLN A 74 2.96 13.66 -15.97
C GLN A 74 1.50 14.07 -15.76
N ARG A 75 0.98 13.92 -14.53
CA ARG A 75 -0.45 14.15 -14.23
C ARG A 75 -0.76 15.59 -13.85
N TYR A 76 0.21 16.33 -13.32
CA TYR A 76 0.05 17.69 -12.83
C TYR A 76 0.94 18.72 -13.54
N SER A 77 1.89 18.29 -14.38
CA SER A 77 2.53 19.15 -15.38
C SER A 77 1.46 19.57 -16.40
N ASN A 78 1.29 20.87 -16.48
CA ASN A 78 0.14 21.59 -17.00
C ASN A 78 -0.14 21.35 -18.52
N PRO A 79 -1.39 21.11 -18.97
CA PRO A 79 -1.74 21.11 -20.39
C PRO A 79 -1.92 22.52 -21.01
N GLN A 80 -1.72 23.60 -20.25
CA GLN A 80 -2.02 24.97 -20.73
C GLN A 80 -0.82 25.75 -21.30
N HIS A 81 0.37 25.14 -21.43
CA HIS A 81 1.53 25.83 -22.05
C HIS A 81 1.97 25.27 -23.42
N THR A 82 1.38 24.18 -23.90
CA THR A 82 1.65 23.66 -25.26
C THR A 82 0.84 24.37 -26.34
N LEU A 83 -0.11 25.24 -25.97
CA LEU A 83 -0.86 26.05 -26.95
C LEU A 83 -0.02 27.15 -27.62
N LEU A 84 1.20 27.42 -27.15
CA LEU A 84 2.11 28.38 -27.79
C LEU A 84 3.21 27.73 -28.64
N ALA A 85 3.39 26.40 -28.58
CA ALA A 85 4.46 25.72 -29.30
C ALA A 85 4.12 25.40 -30.78
N ASN A 86 2.88 25.65 -31.22
CA ASN A 86 2.39 25.30 -32.57
C ASN A 86 2.11 26.52 -33.49
N PHE A 87 2.51 27.75 -33.13
CA PHE A 87 2.27 28.93 -33.99
C PHE A 87 3.30 29.14 -35.12
N HIS A 88 4.16 28.16 -35.40
CA HIS A 88 5.16 28.24 -36.47
C HIS A 88 4.71 27.63 -37.82
N ASN A 89 3.41 27.61 -38.13
CA ASN A 89 2.99 27.23 -39.49
C ASN A 89 1.59 27.75 -39.90
N ILE A 90 1.38 29.07 -39.85
CA ILE A 90 0.27 29.68 -40.59
C ILE A 90 0.89 30.60 -41.65
N ASN A 91 0.89 30.10 -42.88
CA ASN A 91 1.14 30.85 -44.10
C ASN A 91 0.26 32.12 -44.11
N TYR A 92 0.88 33.28 -44.06
CA TYR A 92 0.30 34.47 -44.68
C TYR A 92 0.78 34.47 -46.13
N GLY A 93 -0.17 34.31 -47.06
CA GLY A 93 0.05 34.53 -48.48
C GLY A 93 0.31 36.00 -48.79
#